data_AF-A0A8T6LB41-F1
#
_entry.id   AF-A0A8T6LB41-F1
#
_cell.length_a   1.000
_cell.length_b   1.000
_cell.length_c   1.000
_cell.angle_alpha   90.00
_cell.angle_beta   90.00
_cell.angle_gamma   90.00
#
_symmetry.space_group_name_H-M   'P 1'
#
loop_
_entity.id
_entity.type
_entity.pdbx_description
1 polymer ?
#
loop_
_entity_poly.entity_id
_entity_poly.type
_entity_poly.pdbx_seq_one_letter_code
_entity_poly.pdbx_strand_id
1 'polypeptide(L)'
;MTIIDARARRRFPGRVLFLLALAPALAADLAAQKPVHVPEDIPARVQPLPSLREQAAEQQEWLELRIGRILPALMAEYDVRMWILSMREYAEDPVFWSITSPTTFAARRRSIYVFNRQDDGTVERLALGGTDQGGVFQAYRSTRPAPTQPTAELVGNEQWRLLRELVEDRDPENIVFNIDPDWAFSDGLHAGEREELEEALGPELMSRVKREPRLAMNYIALRLPEMMPRYRKIEETVHAVISEAFSNAVITPGETTIEDVEWWMRQRVRDLGYTVWFQANVDVQRAGEVPSSGPTVIERGDLLWTDFGVVALNLHTDTQHLGYVLREAETGAPAGLQQCP
;
A
#
# COMPACT_ATOMS: atom_id res chain seq x y z
N MET A 1 28.35 -22.25 -7.06
CA MET A 1 29.49 -21.31 -7.22
C MET A 1 29.51 -20.41 -6.00
N THR A 2 30.63 -20.37 -5.28
CA THR A 2 30.80 -19.76 -3.95
C THR A 2 30.76 -18.23 -4.02
N ILE A 3 29.96 -17.58 -3.15
CA ILE A 3 29.90 -16.12 -3.02
C ILE A 3 30.82 -15.68 -1.88
N ILE A 4 31.70 -14.72 -2.17
CA ILE A 4 32.62 -14.05 -1.24
C ILE A 4 31.95 -12.75 -0.80
N ASP A 5 31.67 -12.62 0.50
CA ASP A 5 31.12 -11.41 1.13
C ASP A 5 32.27 -10.57 1.72
N ALA A 6 32.43 -9.33 1.24
CA ALA A 6 33.47 -8.40 1.68
C ALA A 6 32.90 -7.33 2.60
N ARG A 7 32.78 -7.63 3.89
CA ARG A 7 32.43 -6.63 4.92
C ARG A 7 33.66 -5.84 5.37
N ALA A 8 33.69 -4.56 5.03
CA ALA A 8 34.64 -3.59 5.58
C ALA A 8 34.34 -3.31 7.07
N ARG A 9 35.31 -3.62 7.93
CA ARG A 9 35.28 -3.33 9.37
C ARG A 9 35.76 -1.91 9.64
N ARG A 10 34.92 -1.03 10.20
CA ARG A 10 35.37 0.19 10.91
C ARG A 10 35.36 -0.07 12.42
N ARG A 11 36.52 0.11 13.05
CA ARG A 11 36.74 0.04 14.51
C ARG A 11 36.46 1.42 15.12
N PHE A 12 35.69 1.46 16.20
CA PHE A 12 35.72 2.57 17.18
C PHE A 12 36.06 1.99 18.57
N PRO A 13 36.96 2.63 19.35
CA PRO A 13 37.25 2.22 20.72
C PRO A 13 36.38 3.00 21.71
N GLY A 14 36.03 2.37 22.85
CA GLY A 14 35.46 3.09 23.99
C GLY A 14 34.42 2.28 24.76
N ARG A 15 34.89 1.50 25.75
CA ARG A 15 34.05 0.76 26.69
C ARG A 15 33.41 1.71 27.70
N VAL A 16 32.08 1.69 27.80
CA VAL A 16 31.34 2.07 29.02
C VAL A 16 30.34 0.94 29.28
N LEU A 17 30.51 0.23 30.39
CA LEU A 17 29.67 -0.89 30.81
C LEU A 17 28.48 -0.31 31.60
N PHE A 18 27.28 -0.33 31.02
CA PHE A 18 26.03 -0.14 31.77
C PHE A 18 25.36 -1.51 31.91
N LEU A 19 25.25 -2.00 33.15
CA LEU A 19 24.47 -3.17 33.52
C LEU A 19 22.99 -2.77 33.59
N LEU A 20 22.25 -3.00 32.51
CA LEU A 20 20.79 -2.95 32.49
C LEU A 20 20.24 -4.37 32.62
N ALA A 21 19.48 -4.60 33.69
CA ALA A 21 18.75 -5.83 33.92
C ALA A 21 17.68 -6.00 32.83
N LEU A 22 17.87 -6.97 31.94
CA LEU A 22 16.86 -7.39 30.97
C LEU A 22 15.75 -8.17 31.70
N ALA A 23 14.56 -7.59 31.77
CA ALA A 23 13.34 -8.38 31.91
C ALA A 23 13.10 -9.13 30.60
N PRO A 24 12.72 -10.42 30.62
CA PRO A 24 12.46 -11.16 29.40
C PRO A 24 11.14 -10.67 28.79
N ALA A 25 11.24 -9.80 27.78
CA ALA A 25 10.13 -9.61 26.85
C ALA A 25 9.92 -10.95 26.13
N LEU A 26 8.72 -11.51 26.26
CA LEU A 26 8.25 -12.59 25.38
C LEU A 26 8.24 -12.04 23.96
N ALA A 27 9.36 -12.21 23.26
CA ALA A 27 9.40 -12.10 21.82
C ALA A 27 8.48 -13.20 21.28
N ALA A 28 7.28 -12.82 20.84
CA ALA A 28 6.54 -13.68 19.94
C ALA A 28 7.43 -13.84 18.72
N ASP A 29 7.97 -15.04 18.52
CA ASP A 29 8.67 -15.40 17.30
C ASP A 29 7.71 -15.14 16.13
N LEU A 30 7.91 -14.01 15.44
CA LEU A 30 7.44 -13.77 14.08
C LEU A 30 8.22 -14.71 13.16
N ALA A 31 8.01 -16.01 13.33
CA ALA A 31 8.52 -17.01 12.42
C ALA A 31 7.79 -16.76 11.08
N ALA A 32 8.55 -16.28 10.09
CA ALA A 32 8.08 -16.24 8.71
C ALA A 32 7.48 -17.61 8.38
N GLN A 33 6.22 -17.61 7.93
CA GLN A 33 5.52 -18.84 7.59
C GLN A 33 6.37 -19.58 6.54
N LYS A 34 6.77 -20.84 6.83
CA LYS A 34 7.51 -21.66 5.86
C LYS A 34 6.73 -21.65 4.53
N PRO A 35 7.39 -21.44 3.39
CA PRO A 35 6.71 -21.43 2.10
C PRO A 35 5.88 -22.70 1.96
N VAL A 36 4.59 -22.52 1.70
CA VAL A 36 3.70 -23.64 1.40
C VAL A 36 4.17 -24.17 0.05
N HIS A 37 4.70 -25.38 0.03
CA HIS A 37 5.05 -26.06 -1.22
C HIS A 37 3.74 -26.36 -1.95
N VAL A 38 3.43 -25.59 -2.99
CA VAL A 38 2.36 -25.92 -3.94
C VAL A 38 2.97 -26.92 -4.92
N PRO A 39 2.46 -28.16 -5.01
CA PRO A 39 2.91 -29.12 -6.01
C PRO A 39 2.83 -28.55 -7.43
N GLU A 40 3.84 -28.81 -8.26
CA GLU A 40 3.93 -28.30 -9.66
C GLU A 40 2.76 -28.76 -10.55
N ASP A 41 2.03 -29.80 -10.15
CA ASP A 41 0.94 -30.41 -10.91
C ASP A 41 -0.45 -29.82 -10.61
N ILE A 42 -0.56 -28.86 -9.68
CA ILE A 42 -1.83 -28.16 -9.42
C ILE A 42 -1.88 -26.90 -10.27
N PRO A 43 -2.69 -26.86 -11.35
CA PRO A 43 -2.80 -25.65 -12.16
C PRO A 43 -3.44 -24.54 -11.32
N ALA A 44 -2.83 -23.35 -11.37
CA ALA A 44 -3.40 -22.16 -10.78
C ALA A 44 -4.79 -21.90 -11.37
N ARG A 45 -5.73 -21.45 -10.52
CA ARG A 45 -7.12 -21.22 -10.91
C ARG A 45 -7.49 -19.77 -10.70
N VAL A 46 -8.31 -19.25 -11.61
CA VAL A 46 -8.97 -17.96 -11.41
C VAL A 46 -9.88 -18.07 -10.18
N GLN A 47 -9.62 -17.22 -9.19
CA GLN A 47 -10.43 -17.07 -7.99
C GLN A 47 -11.33 -15.85 -8.17
N PRO A 48 -12.65 -16.02 -8.39
CA PRO A 48 -13.56 -14.89 -8.57
C PRO A 48 -13.55 -13.97 -7.36
N LEU A 49 -13.54 -12.66 -7.62
CA LEU A 49 -13.76 -11.68 -6.56
C LEU A 49 -15.21 -11.81 -6.03
N PRO A 50 -15.43 -11.63 -4.72
CA PRO A 50 -16.76 -11.50 -4.15
C PRO A 50 -17.51 -10.30 -4.74
N SER A 51 -18.79 -10.19 -4.42
CA SER A 51 -19.56 -8.99 -4.76
C SER A 51 -18.94 -7.73 -4.14
N LEU A 52 -19.16 -6.56 -4.75
CA LEU A 52 -18.64 -5.28 -4.22
C LEU A 52 -19.07 -5.01 -2.78
N ARG A 53 -20.25 -5.50 -2.36
CA ARG A 53 -20.74 -5.37 -0.98
C ARG A 53 -19.94 -6.21 0.00
N GLU A 54 -19.58 -7.44 -0.38
CA GLU A 54 -18.73 -8.32 0.44
C GLU A 54 -17.30 -7.79 0.50
N GLN A 55 -16.77 -7.29 -0.63
CA GLN A 55 -15.47 -6.63 -0.66
C GLN A 55 -15.41 -5.42 0.29
N ALA A 56 -16.44 -4.56 0.26
CA ALA A 56 -16.53 -3.41 1.16
C ALA A 56 -16.62 -3.82 2.64
N ALA A 57 -17.35 -4.88 2.97
CA ALA A 57 -17.43 -5.37 4.35
C ALA A 57 -16.05 -5.86 4.84
N GLU A 58 -15.34 -6.63 4.02
CA GLU A 58 -14.01 -7.17 4.34
C GLU A 58 -12.94 -6.06 4.46
N GLN A 59 -12.95 -5.09 3.54
CA GLN A 59 -12.04 -3.94 3.63
C GLN A 59 -12.35 -3.05 4.84
N GLN A 60 -13.61 -2.89 5.22
CA GLN A 60 -14.00 -2.13 6.42
C GLN A 60 -13.51 -2.83 7.70
N GLU A 61 -13.61 -4.17 7.78
CA GLU A 61 -13.04 -4.94 8.89
C GLU A 61 -11.52 -4.75 8.97
N TRP A 62 -10.81 -4.85 7.83
CA TRP A 62 -9.37 -4.60 7.82
C TRP A 62 -9.02 -3.17 8.22
N LEU A 63 -9.79 -2.18 7.78
CA LEU A 63 -9.58 -0.78 8.17
C LEU A 63 -9.67 -0.62 9.69
N GLU A 64 -10.71 -1.17 10.32
CA GLU A 64 -10.90 -1.15 11.77
C GLU A 64 -9.72 -1.81 12.50
N LEU A 65 -9.28 -2.98 12.01
CA LEU A 65 -8.13 -3.70 12.58
C LEU A 65 -6.81 -2.93 12.43
N ARG A 66 -6.55 -2.31 11.26
CA ARG A 66 -5.33 -1.53 11.02
C ARG A 66 -5.29 -0.30 11.92
N ILE A 67 -6.38 0.46 11.96
CA ILE A 67 -6.50 1.65 12.81
C ILE A 67 -6.46 1.28 14.29
N GLY A 68 -7.02 0.14 14.70
CA GLY A 68 -7.06 -0.28 16.10
C GLY A 68 -5.78 -0.95 16.61
N ARG A 69 -4.97 -1.58 15.74
CA ARG A 69 -3.79 -2.36 16.14
C ARG A 69 -2.47 -1.78 15.65
N ILE A 70 -2.39 -1.43 14.36
CA ILE A 70 -1.14 -0.97 13.74
C ILE A 70 -0.86 0.48 14.11
N LEU A 71 -1.85 1.37 13.95
CA LEU A 71 -1.63 2.79 14.17
C LEU A 71 -1.16 3.13 15.61
N PRO A 72 -1.80 2.62 16.69
CA PRO A 72 -1.35 2.89 18.05
C PRO A 72 0.08 2.40 18.31
N ALA A 73 0.43 1.22 17.78
CA ALA A 73 1.77 0.66 17.91
C ALA A 73 2.82 1.54 17.23
N LEU A 74 2.57 2.01 16.01
CA LEU A 74 3.48 2.91 15.29
C LEU A 74 3.59 4.28 15.96
N MET A 75 2.47 4.85 16.41
CA MET A 75 2.49 6.14 17.14
C MET A 75 3.27 6.03 18.46
N ALA A 76 3.23 4.88 19.14
CA ALA A 76 4.06 4.64 20.31
C ALA A 76 5.54 4.44 19.93
N GLU A 77 5.83 3.63 18.91
CA GLU A 77 7.19 3.32 18.44
C GLU A 77 7.96 4.57 18.00
N TYR A 78 7.29 5.49 17.30
CA TYR A 78 7.91 6.72 16.79
C TYR A 78 7.68 7.95 17.67
N ASP A 79 7.19 7.74 18.89
CA ASP A 79 6.94 8.81 19.86
C ASP A 79 6.07 9.94 19.26
N VAL A 80 4.95 9.58 18.64
CA VAL A 80 4.02 10.54 18.02
C VAL A 80 2.80 10.70 18.90
N ARG A 81 2.64 11.87 19.51
CA ARG A 81 1.47 12.16 20.36
C ARG A 81 0.25 12.49 19.52
N MET A 82 0.41 13.38 18.54
CA MET A 82 -0.65 13.75 17.62
C MET A 82 -0.19 13.63 16.18
N TRP A 83 -1.05 13.07 15.31
CA TRP A 83 -0.85 13.04 13.87
C TRP A 83 -2.05 13.68 13.19
N ILE A 84 -1.79 14.70 12.37
CA ILE A 84 -2.84 15.48 11.69
C ILE A 84 -2.67 15.31 10.19
N LEU A 85 -3.76 14.90 9.54
CA LEU A 85 -3.87 14.82 8.09
C LEU A 85 -4.91 15.84 7.64
N SER A 86 -4.45 16.95 7.06
CA SER A 86 -5.31 17.95 6.42
C SER A 86 -5.21 17.80 4.92
N MET A 87 -6.36 17.67 4.25
CA MET A 87 -6.41 17.46 2.82
C MET A 87 -7.67 18.05 2.21
N ARG A 88 -7.63 18.23 0.90
CA ARG A 88 -8.75 18.74 0.10
C ARG A 88 -9.23 17.69 -0.88
N GLU A 89 -10.49 17.80 -1.27
CA GLU A 89 -11.09 16.99 -2.33
C GLU A 89 -10.23 17.05 -3.60
N TYR A 90 -9.84 15.88 -4.12
CA TYR A 90 -8.92 15.69 -5.24
C TYR A 90 -7.46 16.10 -4.99
N ALA A 91 -7.09 16.35 -3.73
CA ALA A 91 -5.74 16.65 -3.27
C ALA A 91 -5.49 15.94 -1.91
N GLU A 92 -5.75 14.64 -1.90
CA GLU A 92 -5.61 13.77 -0.74
C GLU A 92 -4.14 13.51 -0.37
N ASP A 93 -3.89 13.38 0.93
CA ASP A 93 -2.64 12.81 1.42
C ASP A 93 -2.52 11.34 0.96
N PRO A 94 -1.33 10.83 0.57
CA PRO A 94 -1.17 9.42 0.19
C PRO A 94 -1.70 8.40 1.22
N VAL A 95 -1.68 8.76 2.51
CA VAL A 95 -2.24 7.95 3.60
C VAL A 95 -3.75 7.80 3.52
N PHE A 96 -4.47 8.75 2.92
CA PHE A 96 -5.94 8.80 2.87
C PHE A 96 -6.55 7.45 2.49
N TRP A 97 -6.05 6.83 1.42
CA TRP A 97 -6.54 5.56 0.89
C TRP A 97 -6.33 4.35 1.84
N SER A 98 -5.53 4.52 2.89
CA SER A 98 -5.27 3.51 3.93
C SER A 98 -6.02 3.77 5.24
N ILE A 99 -6.71 4.91 5.38
CA ILE A 99 -7.45 5.29 6.60
C ILE A 99 -8.94 5.54 6.35
N THR A 100 -9.42 5.44 5.12
CA THR A 100 -10.83 5.66 4.78
C THR A 100 -11.60 4.40 4.48
N SER A 101 -12.92 4.48 4.68
CA SER A 101 -13.86 3.42 4.33
C SER A 101 -13.76 3.06 2.84
N PRO A 102 -13.93 1.78 2.46
CA PRO A 102 -13.93 1.35 1.06
C PRO A 102 -15.05 1.96 0.21
N THR A 103 -16.08 2.55 0.84
CA THR A 103 -17.14 3.28 0.13
C THR A 103 -16.85 4.77 -0.06
N THR A 104 -15.68 5.25 0.40
CA THR A 104 -15.27 6.65 0.25
C THR A 104 -14.61 6.86 -1.10
N PHE A 105 -15.15 7.80 -1.87
CA PHE A 105 -14.65 8.14 -3.21
C PHE A 105 -13.44 9.08 -3.18
N ALA A 106 -13.49 10.10 -2.34
CA ALA A 106 -12.49 11.17 -2.23
C ALA A 106 -12.66 11.87 -0.88
N ALA A 107 -11.69 12.71 -0.49
CA ALA A 107 -11.92 13.65 0.60
C ALA A 107 -13.09 14.56 0.22
N ARG A 108 -13.93 14.96 1.19
CA ARG A 108 -15.06 15.86 0.92
C ARG A 108 -14.67 17.27 1.33
N ARG A 109 -14.62 18.20 0.36
CA ARG A 109 -14.12 19.57 0.57
C ARG A 109 -12.78 19.55 1.33
N ARG A 110 -12.68 20.17 2.51
CA ARG A 110 -11.54 20.00 3.41
C ARG A 110 -11.88 18.96 4.47
N SER A 111 -11.07 17.92 4.56
CA SER A 111 -11.19 16.87 5.57
C SER A 111 -9.93 16.87 6.43
N ILE A 112 -10.09 17.04 7.74
CA ILE A 112 -8.98 17.01 8.69
C ILE A 112 -9.20 15.83 9.62
N TYR A 113 -8.32 14.83 9.52
CA TYR A 113 -8.30 13.71 10.45
C TYR A 113 -7.21 13.91 11.48
N VAL A 114 -7.57 13.77 12.75
CA VAL A 114 -6.66 13.93 13.89
C VAL A 114 -6.62 12.62 14.65
N PHE A 115 -5.42 12.08 14.79
CA PHE A 115 -5.11 10.96 15.66
C PHE A 115 -4.39 11.49 16.88
N ASN A 116 -4.91 11.22 18.08
CA ASN A 116 -4.35 11.67 19.34
C ASN A 116 -4.15 10.46 20.27
N ARG A 117 -2.89 10.01 20.38
CA ARG A 117 -2.52 8.90 21.26
C ARG A 117 -2.68 9.33 22.71
N GLN A 118 -3.31 8.51 23.54
CA GLN A 118 -3.49 8.75 24.97
C GLN A 118 -2.39 8.05 25.78
N ASP A 119 -2.30 8.36 27.08
CA ASP A 119 -1.28 7.79 27.97
C ASP A 119 -1.50 6.29 28.23
N ASP A 120 -2.75 5.83 28.12
CA ASP A 120 -3.10 4.40 28.20
C ASP A 120 -2.81 3.62 26.90
N GLY A 121 -2.25 4.29 25.89
CA GLY A 121 -1.91 3.72 24.59
C GLY A 121 -3.07 3.66 23.59
N THR A 122 -4.29 4.05 23.97
CA THR A 122 -5.40 4.19 23.02
C THR A 122 -5.17 5.36 22.08
N VAL A 123 -5.85 5.38 20.92
CA VAL A 123 -5.79 6.50 19.98
C VAL A 123 -7.19 7.04 19.77
N GLU A 124 -7.39 8.29 20.18
CA GLU A 124 -8.55 9.08 19.81
C GLU A 124 -8.47 9.45 18.32
N ARG A 125 -9.60 9.32 17.62
CA ARG A 125 -9.70 9.42 16.16
C ARG A 125 -10.80 10.40 15.82
N LEU A 126 -10.43 11.60 15.42
CA LEU A 126 -11.36 12.70 15.20
C LEU A 126 -11.38 13.10 13.74
N ALA A 127 -12.58 13.43 13.25
CA ALA A 127 -12.80 13.98 11.92
C ALA A 127 -13.40 15.38 12.05
N LEU A 128 -12.63 16.41 11.64
CA LEU A 128 -13.14 17.77 11.48
C LEU A 128 -13.45 17.96 10.00
N GLY A 129 -14.73 17.89 9.65
CA GLY A 129 -15.14 17.69 8.26
C GLY A 129 -15.00 16.24 7.82
N GLY A 130 -15.27 15.95 6.55
CA GLY A 130 -15.31 14.57 6.05
C GLY A 130 -16.43 13.72 6.66
N THR A 131 -16.31 12.40 6.56
CA THR A 131 -17.25 11.43 7.14
C THR A 131 -16.60 10.66 8.29
N ASP A 132 -17.38 9.92 9.07
CA ASP A 132 -16.90 9.03 10.14
C ASP A 132 -16.15 7.78 9.61
N GLN A 133 -16.06 7.63 8.29
CA GLN A 133 -15.43 6.52 7.59
C GLN A 133 -15.96 5.14 8.05
N GLY A 134 -17.27 5.02 8.27
CA GLY A 134 -17.88 3.78 8.73
C GLY A 134 -17.67 3.56 10.23
N GLY A 135 -17.54 4.64 11.00
CA GLY A 135 -17.42 4.62 12.45
C GLY A 135 -15.99 4.54 13.00
N VAL A 136 -14.95 4.59 12.15
CA VAL A 136 -13.56 4.60 12.61
C VAL A 136 -13.09 5.97 13.10
N PHE A 137 -13.78 7.06 12.72
CA PHE A 137 -13.58 8.40 13.27
C PHE A 137 -14.84 8.89 13.98
N GLN A 138 -14.65 9.62 15.07
CA GLN A 138 -15.70 10.41 15.68
C GLN A 138 -15.71 11.81 15.04
N ALA A 139 -16.88 12.23 14.53
CA ALA A 139 -17.04 13.58 14.02
C ALA A 139 -16.86 14.62 15.15
N TYR A 140 -15.95 15.55 14.97
CA TYR A 140 -15.69 16.67 15.88
C TYR A 140 -16.30 17.94 15.28
N ARG A 141 -17.29 18.52 15.96
CA ARG A 141 -18.11 19.63 15.44
C ARG A 141 -18.05 20.84 16.37
N SER A 142 -18.08 22.03 15.77
CA SER A 142 -18.22 23.26 16.53
C SER A 142 -19.59 23.30 17.21
N THR A 143 -19.60 23.73 18.47
CA THR A 143 -20.82 23.98 19.25
C THR A 143 -21.33 25.41 19.07
N ARG A 144 -20.62 26.25 18.31
CA ARG A 144 -20.99 27.64 18.06
C ARG A 144 -22.18 27.72 17.08
N PRO A 145 -23.10 28.69 17.25
CA PRO A 145 -24.23 28.83 16.35
C PRO A 145 -23.74 29.12 14.94
N ALA A 146 -24.11 28.27 13.99
CA ALA A 146 -23.81 28.50 12.59
C ALA A 146 -24.69 29.63 12.03
N PRO A 147 -24.18 30.48 11.12
CA PRO A 147 -25.02 31.43 10.41
C PRO A 147 -25.99 30.66 9.49
N THR A 148 -27.24 30.51 9.93
CA THR A 148 -28.42 30.22 9.08
C THR A 148 -28.43 28.92 8.24
N GLN A 149 -27.79 27.81 8.67
CA GLN A 149 -28.09 26.49 8.07
C GLN A 149 -28.22 25.37 9.12
N PRO A 150 -29.23 24.48 9.02
CA PRO A 150 -29.49 23.41 10.00
C PRO A 150 -28.41 22.32 10.07
N THR A 151 -27.54 22.25 9.06
CA THR A 151 -26.42 21.29 8.95
C THR A 151 -25.16 22.05 8.57
N ALA A 152 -24.60 22.80 9.49
CA ALA A 152 -23.39 23.56 9.22
C ALA A 152 -22.17 22.64 9.17
N GLU A 153 -21.91 22.09 7.98
CA GLU A 153 -20.57 21.60 7.66
C GLU A 153 -19.57 22.74 7.93
N LEU A 154 -18.47 22.41 8.62
CA LEU A 154 -17.40 23.37 8.93
C LEU A 154 -16.77 23.82 7.60
N VAL A 155 -17.02 25.06 7.20
CA VAL A 155 -16.43 25.66 6.00
C VAL A 155 -15.68 26.93 6.38
N GLY A 156 -14.53 27.16 5.73
CA GLY A 156 -13.68 28.33 5.96
C GLY A 156 -13.01 28.34 7.33
N ASN A 157 -12.80 29.55 7.87
CA ASN A 157 -12.00 29.81 9.09
C ASN A 157 -12.49 29.06 10.34
N GLU A 158 -13.75 28.63 10.36
CA GLU A 158 -14.32 27.92 11.51
C GLU A 158 -13.70 26.54 11.71
N GLN A 159 -13.39 25.83 10.62
CA GLN A 159 -12.75 24.51 10.69
C GLN A 159 -11.34 24.62 11.26
N TRP A 160 -10.59 25.65 10.86
CA TRP A 160 -9.26 25.96 11.37
C TRP A 160 -9.27 26.35 12.84
N ARG A 161 -10.22 27.20 13.24
CA ARG A 161 -10.38 27.58 14.63
C ARG A 161 -10.73 26.39 15.51
N LEU A 162 -11.63 25.51 15.04
CA LEU A 162 -11.98 24.29 15.77
C LEU A 162 -10.78 23.34 15.90
N LEU A 163 -9.95 23.23 14.84
CA LEU A 163 -8.72 22.46 14.91
C LEU A 163 -7.77 23.03 15.97
N ARG A 164 -7.57 24.34 15.96
CA ARG A 164 -6.73 25.01 16.96
C ARG A 164 -7.22 24.74 18.39
N GLU A 165 -8.52 24.96 18.64
CA GLU A 165 -9.17 24.70 19.94
C GLU A 165 -8.94 23.24 20.37
N LEU A 166 -9.10 22.29 19.45
CA LEU A 166 -8.84 20.86 19.72
C LEU A 166 -7.38 20.58 20.06
N VAL A 167 -6.41 21.19 19.36
CA VAL A 167 -4.99 20.97 19.64
C VAL A 167 -4.60 21.61 20.97
N GLU A 168 -5.12 22.80 21.29
CA GLU A 168 -4.92 23.48 22.57
C GLU A 168 -5.51 22.66 23.73
N ASP A 169 -6.73 22.13 23.57
CA ASP A 169 -7.40 21.32 24.60
C ASP A 169 -6.67 20.00 24.90
N ARG A 170 -6.02 19.40 23.88
CA ARG A 170 -5.28 18.13 24.04
C ARG A 170 -3.82 18.32 24.39
N ASP A 171 -3.30 19.53 24.24
CA ASP A 171 -1.94 19.94 24.59
C ASP A 171 -0.86 18.90 24.25
N PRO A 172 -0.76 18.45 22.98
CA PRO A 172 0.15 17.35 22.63
C PRO A 172 1.61 17.79 22.75
N GLU A 173 2.46 16.91 23.29
CA GLU A 173 3.91 17.15 23.39
C GLU A 173 4.57 17.30 22.01
N ASN A 174 4.06 16.59 20.99
CA ASN A 174 4.50 16.71 19.61
C ASN A 174 3.37 16.44 18.61
N ILE A 175 3.51 17.04 17.42
CA ILE A 175 2.55 16.94 16.31
C ILE A 175 3.32 16.47 15.07
N VAL A 176 2.79 15.51 14.32
CA VAL A 176 3.36 15.08 13.05
C VAL A 176 2.50 15.55 11.89
N PHE A 177 3.16 16.09 10.87
CA PHE A 177 2.61 16.33 9.54
C PHE A 177 3.38 15.52 8.48
N ASN A 178 2.67 15.15 7.42
CA ASN A 178 3.25 14.52 6.24
C ASN A 178 3.80 15.59 5.29
N ILE A 179 5.03 16.05 5.56
CA ILE A 179 5.75 17.12 4.84
C ILE A 179 7.21 16.73 4.55
N ASP A 180 7.46 15.44 4.35
CA ASP A 180 8.82 14.91 4.19
C ASP A 180 9.37 15.16 2.77
N PRO A 181 10.58 15.72 2.60
CA PRO A 181 11.11 16.04 1.27
C PRO A 181 11.59 14.83 0.46
N ASP A 182 11.83 13.69 1.12
CA ASP A 182 12.47 12.52 0.50
C ASP A 182 11.48 11.35 0.31
N TRP A 183 10.50 11.20 1.21
CA TRP A 183 9.57 10.08 1.23
C TRP A 183 8.19 10.50 0.75
N ALA A 184 7.90 10.26 -0.54
CA ALA A 184 6.68 10.71 -1.21
C ALA A 184 5.36 10.31 -0.51
N PHE A 185 5.27 9.11 0.09
CA PHE A 185 4.05 8.70 0.82
C PHE A 185 3.91 9.35 2.22
N SER A 186 4.88 10.19 2.61
CA SER A 186 4.88 11.02 3.81
C SER A 186 4.93 12.52 3.49
N ASP A 187 4.54 12.90 2.26
CA ASP A 187 4.56 14.28 1.76
C ASP A 187 3.21 14.67 1.13
N GLY A 188 2.12 14.39 1.84
CA GLY A 188 0.78 14.64 1.32
C GLY A 188 0.23 16.04 1.57
N LEU A 189 0.85 16.82 2.47
CA LEU A 189 0.38 18.15 2.82
C LEU A 189 0.81 19.18 1.77
N HIS A 190 -0.10 19.50 0.87
CA HIS A 190 0.11 20.47 -0.20
C HIS A 190 0.46 21.86 0.33
N ALA A 191 1.32 22.60 -0.39
CA ALA A 191 1.88 23.89 0.06
C ALA A 191 0.83 24.89 0.59
N GLY A 192 -0.25 25.14 -0.15
CA GLY A 192 -1.29 26.08 0.31
C GLY A 192 -2.13 25.56 1.48
N GLU A 193 -2.28 24.24 1.63
CA GLU A 193 -2.95 23.66 2.80
C GLU A 193 -2.05 23.74 4.04
N ARG A 194 -0.74 23.59 3.84
CA ARG A 194 0.27 23.78 4.88
C ARG A 194 0.29 25.22 5.39
N GLU A 195 0.32 26.21 4.51
CA GLU A 195 0.32 27.63 4.91
C GLU A 195 -0.88 27.98 5.79
N GLU A 196 -2.08 27.54 5.41
CA GLU A 196 -3.31 27.73 6.17
C GLU A 196 -3.29 27.01 7.54
N LEU A 197 -2.75 25.79 7.57
CA LEU A 197 -2.60 25.01 8.80
C LEU A 197 -1.58 25.66 9.77
N GLU A 198 -0.48 26.18 9.23
CA GLU A 198 0.55 26.91 9.99
C GLU A 198 -0.03 28.20 10.60
N GLU A 199 -0.82 28.96 9.84
CA GLU A 199 -1.53 30.13 10.35
C GLU A 199 -2.53 29.77 11.46
N ALA A 200 -3.32 28.71 11.25
CA ALA A 200 -4.33 28.26 12.19
C ALA A 200 -3.74 27.86 13.56
N LEU A 201 -2.68 27.05 13.55
CA LEU A 201 -2.02 26.59 14.77
C LEU A 201 -1.18 27.68 15.43
N GLY A 202 -0.61 28.59 14.64
CA GLY A 202 0.24 29.66 15.14
C GLY A 202 1.59 29.16 15.68
N PRO A 203 2.50 30.08 16.04
CA PRO A 203 3.92 29.77 16.27
C PRO A 203 4.15 28.83 17.46
N GLU A 204 3.32 28.90 18.50
CA GLU A 204 3.48 28.06 19.69
C GLU A 204 3.23 26.58 19.38
N LEU A 205 2.08 26.23 18.80
CA LEU A 205 1.77 24.85 18.44
C LEU A 205 2.64 24.36 17.28
N MET A 206 2.96 25.23 16.33
CA MET A 206 3.89 24.92 15.24
C MET A 206 5.30 24.57 15.73
N SER A 207 5.73 25.09 16.89
CA SER A 207 7.02 24.72 17.47
C SER A 207 7.10 23.25 17.92
N ARG A 208 5.95 22.58 18.06
CA ARG A 208 5.83 21.16 18.42
C ARG A 208 5.72 20.23 17.21
N VAL A 209 5.64 20.79 16.00
CA VAL A 209 5.55 20.01 14.77
C VAL A 209 6.90 19.39 14.44
N LYS A 210 6.91 18.08 14.15
CA LYS A 210 8.08 17.34 13.67
C LYS A 210 7.74 16.53 12.42
N ARG A 211 8.79 16.20 11.66
CA ARG A 211 8.73 15.22 10.57
C ARG A 211 9.03 13.84 11.11
N GLU A 212 8.17 12.89 10.83
CA GLU A 212 8.40 11.48 11.14
C GLU A 212 7.84 10.63 9.99
N PRO A 213 8.59 10.51 8.88
CA PRO A 213 8.10 9.85 7.66
C PRO A 213 7.79 8.36 7.89
N ARG A 214 8.42 7.72 8.88
CA ARG A 214 8.19 6.29 9.15
C ARG A 214 6.76 6.01 9.59
N LEU A 215 6.06 6.97 10.21
CA LEU A 215 4.68 6.78 10.64
C LEU A 215 3.75 6.51 9.45
N ALA A 216 3.70 7.43 8.49
CA ALA A 216 2.86 7.29 7.30
C ALA A 216 3.29 6.08 6.46
N MET A 217 4.60 5.93 6.23
CA MET A 217 5.16 4.84 5.44
C MET A 217 4.83 3.47 6.00
N ASN A 218 5.12 3.25 7.28
CA ASN A 218 4.91 1.94 7.88
C ASN A 218 3.42 1.68 8.11
N TYR A 219 2.62 2.73 8.35
CA TYR A 219 1.17 2.56 8.41
C TYR A 219 0.61 2.06 7.07
N ILE A 220 1.06 2.60 5.93
CA ILE A 220 0.67 2.15 4.59
C ILE A 220 1.21 0.72 4.32
N ALA A 221 2.49 0.48 4.62
CA ALA A 221 3.20 -0.74 4.25
C ALA A 221 2.82 -1.98 5.08
N LEU A 222 2.51 -1.81 6.37
CA LEU A 222 2.22 -2.96 7.24
C LEU A 222 0.88 -3.61 6.88
N ARG A 223 0.94 -4.91 6.59
CA ARG A 223 -0.23 -5.75 6.30
C ARG A 223 -0.68 -6.51 7.54
N LEU A 224 -1.98 -6.67 7.67
CA LEU A 224 -2.56 -7.58 8.65
C LEU A 224 -2.42 -9.04 8.18
N PRO A 225 -2.15 -10.01 9.08
CA PRO A 225 -2.25 -11.43 8.76
C PRO A 225 -3.60 -11.82 8.17
N GLU A 226 -4.68 -11.16 8.60
CA GLU A 226 -6.06 -11.35 8.15
C GLU A 226 -6.27 -11.02 6.66
N MET A 227 -5.38 -10.23 6.06
CA MET A 227 -5.43 -9.90 4.62
C MET A 227 -4.82 -11.02 3.75
N MET A 228 -3.95 -11.87 4.33
CA MET A 228 -3.17 -12.85 3.57
C MET A 228 -4.01 -13.95 2.90
N PRO A 229 -5.10 -14.46 3.49
CA PRO A 229 -5.99 -15.40 2.79
C PRO A 229 -6.57 -14.83 1.49
N ARG A 230 -6.95 -13.54 1.48
CA ARG A 230 -7.39 -12.88 0.24
C ARG A 230 -6.22 -12.71 -0.72
N TYR A 231 -5.09 -12.21 -0.23
CA TYR A 231 -3.91 -11.98 -1.06
C TYR A 231 -3.47 -13.23 -1.81
N ARG A 232 -3.45 -14.40 -1.16
CA ARG A 232 -3.12 -15.68 -1.81
C ARG A 232 -4.06 -16.05 -2.95
N LYS A 233 -5.37 -15.77 -2.82
CA LYS A 233 -6.35 -16.03 -3.90
C LYS A 233 -6.16 -15.08 -5.08
N ILE A 234 -5.79 -13.83 -4.79
CA ILE A 234 -5.43 -12.85 -5.82
C ILE A 234 -4.19 -13.35 -6.57
N GLU A 235 -3.15 -13.77 -5.85
CA GLU A 235 -1.93 -14.31 -6.50
C GLU A 235 -2.20 -15.60 -7.27
N GLU A 236 -3.05 -16.50 -6.78
CA GLU A 236 -3.44 -17.68 -7.58
C GLU A 236 -4.11 -17.27 -8.90
N THR A 237 -4.92 -16.21 -8.89
CA THR A 237 -5.51 -15.65 -10.11
C THR A 237 -4.45 -15.04 -11.03
N VAL A 238 -3.47 -14.32 -10.48
CA VAL A 238 -2.32 -13.77 -11.22
C VAL A 238 -1.56 -14.89 -11.94
N HIS A 239 -1.22 -15.96 -11.23
CA HIS A 239 -0.55 -17.13 -11.81
C HIS A 239 -1.42 -17.80 -12.89
N ALA A 240 -2.74 -17.91 -12.67
CA ALA A 240 -3.66 -18.49 -13.66
C ALA A 240 -3.75 -17.65 -14.94
N VAL A 241 -3.81 -16.31 -14.81
CA VAL A 241 -3.86 -15.40 -15.95
C VAL A 241 -2.56 -15.44 -16.75
N ILE A 242 -1.40 -15.43 -16.07
CA ILE A 242 -0.10 -15.56 -16.74
C ILE A 242 -0.01 -16.91 -17.48
N SER A 243 -0.43 -18.01 -16.82
CA SER A 243 -0.43 -19.33 -17.44
C SER A 243 -1.33 -19.41 -18.67
N GLU A 244 -2.49 -18.76 -18.64
CA GLU A 244 -3.41 -18.67 -19.80
C GLU A 244 -2.80 -17.83 -20.92
N ALA A 245 -2.23 -16.67 -20.58
CA ALA A 245 -1.59 -15.75 -21.52
C ALA A 245 -0.42 -16.38 -22.28
N PHE A 246 0.40 -17.20 -21.61
CA PHE A 246 1.55 -17.87 -22.21
C PHE A 246 1.21 -19.24 -22.84
N SER A 247 -0.09 -19.55 -23.01
CA SER A 247 -0.56 -20.80 -23.60
C SER A 247 -1.01 -20.62 -25.05
N ASN A 248 -1.20 -21.75 -25.74
CA ASN A 248 -1.80 -21.78 -27.08
C ASN A 248 -3.28 -21.35 -27.12
N ALA A 249 -3.90 -21.01 -25.98
CA ALA A 249 -5.22 -20.36 -25.97
C ALA A 249 -5.14 -18.88 -26.40
N VAL A 250 -3.97 -18.25 -26.24
CA VAL A 250 -3.72 -16.84 -26.55
C VAL A 250 -2.62 -16.67 -27.60
N ILE A 251 -1.57 -17.48 -27.53
CA ILE A 251 -0.41 -17.40 -28.42
C ILE A 251 -0.50 -18.42 -29.55
N THR A 252 -0.47 -17.92 -30.79
CA THR A 252 -0.16 -18.70 -31.99
C THR A 252 1.24 -18.31 -32.48
N PRO A 253 2.26 -19.17 -32.35
CA PRO A 253 3.62 -18.85 -32.79
C PRO A 253 3.69 -18.54 -34.29
N GLY A 254 4.42 -17.49 -34.66
CA GLY A 254 4.51 -16.95 -36.02
C GLY A 254 3.36 -15.99 -36.41
N GLU A 255 2.39 -15.77 -35.52
CA GLU A 255 1.24 -14.88 -35.75
C GLU A 255 1.05 -13.87 -34.62
N THR A 256 0.97 -14.32 -33.36
CA THR A 256 0.71 -13.46 -32.20
C THR A 256 1.93 -12.62 -31.84
N THR A 257 1.73 -11.34 -31.56
CA THR A 257 2.79 -10.44 -31.05
C THR A 257 2.77 -10.33 -29.53
N ILE A 258 3.87 -9.85 -28.95
CA ILE A 258 3.92 -9.50 -27.51
C ILE A 258 2.86 -8.46 -27.12
N GLU A 259 2.56 -7.50 -28.01
CA GLU A 259 1.54 -6.46 -27.78
C GLU A 259 0.12 -7.07 -27.72
N ASP A 260 -0.17 -8.06 -28.58
CA ASP A 260 -1.46 -8.77 -28.53
C ASP A 260 -1.66 -9.46 -27.16
N VAL A 261 -0.60 -10.06 -26.61
CA VAL A 261 -0.64 -10.70 -25.28
C VAL A 261 -0.84 -9.65 -24.18
N GLU A 262 -0.14 -8.51 -24.24
CA GLU A 262 -0.34 -7.41 -23.28
C GLU A 262 -1.78 -6.90 -23.30
N TRP A 263 -2.36 -6.66 -24.48
CA TRP A 263 -3.75 -6.21 -24.61
C TRP A 263 -4.75 -7.26 -24.15
N TRP A 264 -4.49 -8.53 -24.45
CA TRP A 264 -5.29 -9.62 -23.91
C TRP A 264 -5.27 -9.63 -22.38
N MET A 265 -4.08 -9.52 -21.76
CA MET A 265 -3.94 -9.48 -20.30
C MET A 265 -4.69 -8.29 -19.70
N ARG A 266 -4.59 -7.10 -20.32
CA ARG A 266 -5.32 -5.89 -19.87
C ARG A 266 -6.83 -6.10 -19.86
N GLN A 267 -7.39 -6.65 -20.94
CA GLN A 267 -8.81 -6.95 -21.02
C GLN A 267 -9.20 -8.02 -19.98
N ARG A 268 -8.39 -9.08 -19.86
CA ARG A 268 -8.63 -10.17 -18.92
C ARG A 268 -8.72 -9.71 -17.47
N VAL A 269 -7.82 -8.82 -17.04
CA VAL A 269 -7.87 -8.20 -15.70
C VAL A 269 -9.19 -7.48 -15.45
N ARG A 270 -9.67 -6.71 -16.44
CA ARG A 270 -10.93 -5.97 -16.33
C ARG A 270 -12.14 -6.89 -16.28
N ASP A 271 -12.16 -7.94 -17.09
CA ASP A 271 -13.25 -8.92 -17.12
C ASP A 271 -13.38 -9.67 -15.78
N LEU A 272 -12.25 -9.87 -15.09
CA LEU A 272 -12.21 -10.50 -13.77
C LEU A 272 -12.55 -9.54 -12.62
N GLY A 273 -12.81 -8.26 -12.91
CA GLY A 273 -13.18 -7.24 -11.92
C GLY A 273 -12.00 -6.60 -11.19
N TYR A 274 -10.76 -6.84 -11.65
CA TYR A 274 -9.54 -6.26 -11.08
C TYR A 274 -9.18 -4.93 -11.75
N THR A 275 -8.33 -4.14 -11.10
CA THR A 275 -7.56 -3.05 -11.74
C THR A 275 -6.08 -3.44 -11.83
N VAL A 276 -5.25 -2.56 -12.37
CA VAL A 276 -3.82 -2.82 -12.58
C VAL A 276 -2.98 -2.04 -11.57
N TRP A 277 -1.89 -2.66 -11.09
CA TRP A 277 -0.86 -1.97 -10.32
C TRP A 277 0.06 -1.19 -11.27
N PHE A 278 0.42 -1.83 -12.37
CA PHE A 278 1.05 -1.24 -13.55
C PHE A 278 0.59 -2.01 -14.80
N GLN A 279 0.83 -1.44 -15.98
CA GLN A 279 0.43 -2.10 -17.21
C GLN A 279 1.29 -3.34 -17.46
N ALA A 280 0.65 -4.46 -17.84
CA ALA A 280 1.34 -5.69 -18.19
C ALA A 280 2.44 -5.41 -19.22
N ASN A 281 3.61 -6.00 -19.00
CA ASN A 281 4.74 -5.96 -19.91
C ASN A 281 5.07 -7.39 -20.34
N VAL A 282 5.25 -7.62 -21.63
CA VAL A 282 5.64 -8.91 -22.19
C VAL A 282 6.83 -8.70 -23.12
N ASP A 283 7.87 -9.50 -22.94
CA ASP A 283 9.07 -9.44 -23.78
C ASP A 283 9.51 -10.84 -24.21
N VAL A 284 10.34 -10.89 -25.26
CA VAL A 284 10.90 -12.11 -25.83
C VAL A 284 12.42 -12.03 -25.84
N GLN A 285 13.07 -13.13 -25.49
CA GLN A 285 14.49 -13.37 -25.73
C GLN A 285 14.63 -14.50 -26.73
N ARG A 286 15.20 -14.17 -27.91
CA ARG A 286 15.46 -15.13 -28.99
C ARG A 286 16.94 -15.48 -29.06
N ALA A 287 17.23 -16.76 -29.16
CA ALA A 287 18.59 -17.26 -29.21
C ALA A 287 19.37 -16.67 -30.41
N GLY A 288 20.48 -16.00 -30.13
CA GLY A 288 21.35 -15.40 -31.15
C GLY A 288 20.92 -14.00 -31.61
N GLU A 289 19.85 -13.43 -31.02
CA GLU A 289 19.39 -12.08 -31.30
C GLU A 289 19.63 -11.15 -30.11
N VAL A 290 19.74 -9.85 -30.41
CA VAL A 290 19.75 -8.79 -29.40
C VAL A 290 18.30 -8.36 -29.19
N PRO A 291 17.82 -8.20 -27.93
CA PRO A 291 16.46 -7.73 -27.67
C PRO A 291 16.15 -6.44 -28.45
N SER A 292 15.08 -6.46 -29.23
CA SER A 292 14.62 -5.31 -30.01
C SER A 292 13.41 -4.65 -29.36
N SER A 293 13.37 -3.32 -29.33
CA SER A 293 12.20 -2.59 -28.87
C SER A 293 11.09 -2.58 -29.93
N GLY A 294 9.85 -2.91 -29.55
CA GLY A 294 8.66 -2.80 -30.40
C GLY A 294 7.89 -4.11 -30.54
N PRO A 295 6.74 -4.10 -31.24
CA PRO A 295 5.90 -5.28 -31.41
C PRO A 295 6.70 -6.38 -32.11
N THR A 296 6.98 -7.44 -31.37
CA THR A 296 7.74 -8.60 -31.84
C THR A 296 6.79 -9.79 -31.95
N VAL A 297 6.78 -10.44 -33.12
CA VAL A 297 6.05 -11.69 -33.33
C VAL A 297 6.72 -12.79 -32.51
N ILE A 298 5.91 -13.51 -31.75
CA ILE A 298 6.34 -14.61 -30.89
C ILE A 298 6.61 -15.81 -31.78
N GLU A 299 7.82 -16.35 -31.72
CA GLU A 299 8.27 -17.47 -32.54
C GLU A 299 8.57 -18.70 -31.69
N ARG A 300 8.59 -19.86 -32.36
CA ARG A 300 9.04 -21.09 -31.71
C ARG A 300 10.51 -21.00 -31.30
N GLY A 301 10.79 -21.35 -30.05
CA GLY A 301 12.11 -21.28 -29.44
C GLY A 301 12.37 -20.01 -28.64
N ASP A 302 11.40 -19.09 -28.57
CA ASP A 302 11.50 -17.88 -27.76
C ASP A 302 11.33 -18.17 -26.27
N LEU A 303 12.13 -17.47 -25.45
CA LEU A 303 11.91 -17.34 -24.02
C LEU A 303 11.06 -16.10 -23.78
N LEU A 304 9.86 -16.28 -23.26
CA LEU A 304 8.95 -15.21 -22.88
C LEU A 304 9.28 -14.73 -21.46
N TRP A 305 9.12 -13.44 -21.22
CA TRP A 305 9.10 -12.84 -19.88
C TRP A 305 7.86 -11.97 -19.74
N THR A 306 7.30 -11.92 -18.54
CA THR A 306 6.27 -10.94 -18.21
C THR A 306 6.50 -10.33 -16.84
N ASP A 307 6.12 -9.06 -16.72
CA ASP A 307 5.90 -8.36 -15.46
C ASP A 307 4.41 -8.01 -15.37
N PHE A 308 3.75 -8.50 -14.31
CA PHE A 308 2.30 -8.43 -14.20
C PHE A 308 1.83 -8.21 -12.77
N GLY A 309 1.12 -7.10 -12.56
CA GLY A 309 0.60 -6.69 -11.26
C GLY A 309 -0.86 -6.23 -11.32
N VAL A 310 -1.71 -6.77 -10.45
CA VAL A 310 -3.12 -6.41 -10.33
C VAL A 310 -3.42 -5.76 -8.98
N VAL A 311 -4.56 -5.07 -8.94
CA VAL A 311 -5.11 -4.49 -7.71
C VAL A 311 -6.53 -4.99 -7.50
N ALA A 312 -6.80 -5.46 -6.27
CA ALA A 312 -8.15 -5.76 -5.79
C ALA A 312 -8.21 -5.59 -4.26
N LEU A 313 -9.29 -5.00 -3.75
CA LEU A 313 -9.48 -4.72 -2.32
C LEU A 313 -8.28 -3.96 -1.67
N ASN A 314 -7.67 -3.02 -2.40
CA ASN A 314 -6.44 -2.29 -2.02
C ASN A 314 -5.21 -3.21 -1.75
N LEU A 315 -5.24 -4.44 -2.25
CA LEU A 315 -4.08 -5.34 -2.29
C LEU A 315 -3.47 -5.27 -3.68
N HIS A 316 -2.15 -5.10 -3.71
CA HIS A 316 -1.35 -4.94 -4.91
C HIS A 316 -0.42 -6.15 -5.05
N THR A 317 -0.38 -6.73 -6.25
CA THR A 317 0.56 -7.80 -6.63
C THR A 317 1.61 -7.26 -7.60
N ASP A 318 2.73 -7.97 -7.68
CA ASP A 318 3.86 -7.66 -8.56
C ASP A 318 4.60 -8.97 -8.82
N THR A 319 4.28 -9.59 -9.97
CA THR A 319 4.68 -10.97 -10.26
C THR A 319 5.34 -11.03 -11.63
N GLN A 320 6.56 -11.60 -11.65
CA GLN A 320 7.29 -11.87 -12.87
C GLN A 320 7.38 -13.37 -13.15
N HIS A 321 7.21 -13.76 -14.41
CA HIS A 321 7.32 -15.15 -14.85
C HIS A 321 8.05 -15.27 -16.18
N LEU A 322 8.63 -16.45 -16.38
CA LEU A 322 9.21 -16.87 -17.65
C LEU A 322 8.34 -17.95 -18.30
N GLY A 323 8.22 -17.91 -19.63
CA GLY A 323 7.60 -18.93 -20.45
C GLY A 323 8.54 -19.37 -21.57
N TYR A 324 8.32 -20.53 -22.16
CA TYR A 324 9.10 -21.00 -23.31
C TYR A 324 8.20 -21.54 -24.41
N VAL A 325 8.38 -21.04 -25.63
CA VAL A 325 7.60 -21.48 -26.79
C VAL A 325 8.31 -22.68 -27.43
N LEU A 326 7.71 -23.86 -27.34
CA LEU A 326 8.31 -25.09 -27.87
C LEU A 326 8.50 -25.06 -29.39
N ARG A 327 9.64 -25.55 -29.85
CA ARG A 327 9.84 -25.97 -31.25
C ARG A 327 9.02 -27.23 -31.55
N GLU A 328 8.76 -27.49 -32.83
CA GLU A 328 7.85 -28.55 -33.27
C GLU A 328 8.18 -29.95 -32.71
N ALA A 329 9.46 -30.25 -32.50
CA ALA A 329 9.92 -31.54 -32.00
C ALA A 329 10.14 -31.58 -30.48
N GLU A 330 9.93 -30.46 -29.78
CA GLU A 330 10.17 -30.34 -28.34
C GLU A 330 8.90 -30.71 -27.55
N THR A 331 9.08 -31.40 -26.43
CA THR A 331 8.00 -31.76 -25.49
C THR A 331 8.12 -31.03 -24.15
N GLY A 332 9.15 -30.22 -23.99
CA GLY A 332 9.45 -29.40 -22.82
C GLY A 332 10.60 -28.44 -23.10
N ALA A 333 10.78 -27.45 -22.23
CA ALA A 333 11.85 -26.47 -22.40
C ALA A 333 13.24 -27.15 -22.41
N PRO A 334 14.24 -26.59 -23.10
CA PRO A 334 15.62 -27.08 -23.05
C PRO A 334 16.13 -27.25 -21.62
N ALA A 335 16.93 -28.29 -21.37
CA ALA A 335 17.44 -28.60 -20.03
C ALA A 335 18.17 -27.43 -19.34
N GLY A 336 18.85 -26.58 -20.11
CA GLY A 336 19.51 -25.39 -19.58
C GLY A 336 18.55 -24.35 -19.02
N LEU A 337 17.34 -24.22 -19.57
CA LEU A 337 16.30 -23.31 -19.06
C LEU A 337 15.56 -23.90 -17.86
N GLN A 338 15.38 -25.21 -17.82
CA GLN A 338 14.77 -25.90 -16.68
C GLN A 338 15.63 -25.86 -15.40
N GLN A 339 16.94 -25.59 -15.53
CA GLN A 339 17.88 -25.54 -14.41
C GLN A 339 18.09 -24.13 -13.83
N CYS A 340 17.43 -23.11 -14.39
CA CYS A 340 17.42 -21.77 -13.81
C CYS A 340 16.57 -21.82 -12.52
N PRO A 341 17.16 -21.51 -11.34
CA PRO A 341 16.49 -21.62 -10.05
C PRO A 341 15.44 -20.54 -9.79
#